data_AF-A0A284QK25-F1
#
_entry.id   AF-A0A284QK25-F1
#
_cell.length_a   1.000
_cell.length_b   1.000
_cell.length_c   1.000
_cell.angle_alpha   90.00
_cell.angle_beta   90.00
_cell.angle_gamma   90.00
#
_symmetry.space_group_name_H-M   'P 1'
#
loop_
_entity.id
_entity.type
_entity.pdbx_description
1 polymer ?
#
loop_
_entity_poly.entity_id
_entity_poly.type
_entity_poly.pdbx_seq_one_letter_code
_entity_poly.pdbx_strand_id
1 'polypeptide(L)'
;MSVRPEVARIQQMSVRSKVAPQVFIPNASALRFWVVLIGIDKYDGYPLRGCVSDARLIEKYFVDDVGVPKDRIQLLLGSEDHASPDDPMYPSRTHITDMLHSLATNDKIEYGDNIVIYYAGHGSCYSYHEDDEDEDETHEYIEALCPIDCDTSDSNGIPIPDISDRELNSILSQISQTKGHHITVILDCCHSGGTSFGLPERGARTAPQTRHATLDDMLLSGHNLLKDYPGYRSILAKDWGPDMDSNVVLAACRDYEFAKAKKMKGGDGVYNGVFMHSLLRALRSDWKKEGMTYSKLVHRLDKSIHQTPLAAGRHQDERIWFQQ
;
A
#
# COMPACT_ATOMS: atom_id res chain seq x y z
N MET A 1 -47.99 -56.68 -41.78
CA MET A 1 -46.96 -55.78 -42.35
C MET A 1 -47.26 -54.38 -41.89
N SER A 2 -46.52 -53.91 -40.88
CA SER A 2 -46.76 -52.65 -40.16
C SER A 2 -45.71 -51.63 -40.61
N VAL A 3 -46.18 -50.51 -41.17
CA VAL A 3 -45.36 -49.40 -41.68
C VAL A 3 -45.23 -48.38 -40.54
N ARG A 4 -43.99 -48.08 -40.11
CA ARG A 4 -43.68 -46.98 -39.20
C ARG A 4 -43.42 -45.70 -40.01
N PRO A 5 -43.97 -44.52 -39.63
CA PRO A 5 -43.54 -43.26 -40.20
C PRO A 5 -42.36 -42.66 -39.42
N GLU A 6 -41.40 -42.16 -40.18
CA GLU A 6 -40.16 -41.50 -39.77
C GLU A 6 -40.45 -40.02 -39.48
N VAL A 7 -40.11 -39.55 -38.27
CA VAL A 7 -40.33 -38.18 -37.82
C VAL A 7 -39.11 -37.33 -38.18
N ALA A 8 -39.27 -36.39 -39.11
CA ALA A 8 -38.26 -35.40 -39.46
C ALA A 8 -38.02 -34.42 -38.31
N ARG A 9 -36.78 -34.34 -37.82
CA ARG A 9 -36.33 -33.40 -36.79
C ARG A 9 -35.95 -32.06 -37.43
N ILE A 10 -36.66 -31.00 -37.04
CA ILE A 10 -36.32 -29.61 -37.37
C ILE A 10 -35.09 -29.21 -36.56
N GLN A 11 -33.96 -28.94 -37.22
CA GLN A 11 -32.81 -28.26 -36.60
C GLN A 11 -33.10 -26.75 -36.54
N GLN A 12 -33.37 -26.21 -35.36
CA GLN A 12 -33.32 -24.77 -35.11
C GLN A 12 -31.86 -24.32 -35.10
N MET A 13 -31.48 -23.48 -36.07
CA MET A 13 -30.22 -22.74 -36.07
C MET A 13 -30.28 -21.66 -34.98
N SER A 14 -29.47 -21.82 -33.94
CA SER A 14 -29.26 -20.80 -32.91
C SER A 14 -28.38 -19.69 -33.48
N VAL A 15 -28.98 -18.53 -33.77
CA VAL A 15 -28.24 -17.30 -34.10
C VAL A 15 -27.65 -16.75 -32.80
N ARG A 16 -26.37 -17.02 -32.55
CA ARG A 16 -25.59 -16.31 -31.51
C ARG A 16 -25.35 -14.88 -31.99
N SER A 17 -26.01 -13.90 -31.39
CA SER A 17 -25.61 -12.50 -31.56
C SER A 17 -24.23 -12.32 -30.91
N LYS A 18 -23.25 -11.91 -31.71
CA LYS A 18 -21.96 -11.44 -31.19
C LYS A 18 -22.20 -10.07 -30.58
N VAL A 19 -22.28 -10.00 -29.25
CA VAL A 19 -22.19 -8.73 -28.52
C VAL A 19 -20.79 -8.19 -28.78
N ALA A 20 -20.70 -7.04 -29.47
CA ALA A 20 -19.43 -6.33 -29.64
C ALA A 20 -18.87 -5.97 -28.25
N PRO A 21 -17.54 -6.04 -28.03
CA PRO A 21 -16.95 -5.65 -26.76
C PRO A 21 -17.34 -4.20 -26.49
N GLN A 22 -17.99 -3.96 -25.35
CA GLN A 22 -18.26 -2.60 -24.89
C GLN A 22 -16.90 -1.93 -24.68
N VAL A 23 -16.64 -0.89 -25.47
CA VAL A 23 -15.51 0.00 -25.24
C VAL A 23 -15.79 0.72 -23.93
N PHE A 24 -15.08 0.34 -22.87
CA PHE A 24 -15.12 1.03 -21.59
C PHE A 24 -14.46 2.39 -21.80
N ILE A 25 -15.26 3.46 -21.81
CA ILE A 25 -14.75 4.83 -21.81
C ILE A 25 -14.57 5.20 -20.33
N PRO A 26 -13.33 5.40 -19.84
CA PRO A 26 -13.11 5.84 -18.48
C PRO A 26 -13.90 7.13 -18.20
N ASN A 27 -14.56 7.20 -17.05
CA ASN A 27 -15.14 8.46 -16.59
C ASN A 27 -14.02 9.52 -16.52
N ALA A 28 -14.30 10.79 -16.86
CA ALA A 28 -13.30 11.85 -16.87
C ALA A 28 -12.60 12.02 -15.51
N SER A 29 -13.28 11.70 -14.41
CA SER A 29 -12.69 11.66 -13.07
C SER A 29 -11.73 10.50 -12.85
N ALA A 30 -11.92 9.35 -13.50
CA ALA A 30 -11.04 8.19 -13.42
C ALA A 30 -9.68 8.44 -14.11
N LEU A 31 -9.68 9.33 -15.12
CA LEU A 31 -8.47 9.85 -15.77
C LEU A 31 -7.70 10.86 -14.89
N ARG A 32 -8.09 11.07 -13.64
CA ARG A 32 -7.36 11.89 -12.67
C ARG A 32 -6.80 11.07 -11.51
N PHE A 33 -6.66 9.76 -11.70
CA PHE A 33 -6.06 8.87 -10.71
C PHE A 33 -4.72 8.33 -11.19
N TRP A 34 -3.77 8.30 -10.27
CA TRP A 34 -2.49 7.59 -10.37
C TRP A 34 -2.34 6.70 -9.15
N VAL A 35 -2.05 5.42 -9.38
CA VAL A 35 -2.10 4.42 -8.33
C VAL A 35 -0.78 3.65 -8.27
N VAL A 36 -0.19 3.55 -7.08
CA VAL A 36 0.97 2.70 -6.78
C VAL A 36 0.53 1.63 -5.80
N LEU A 37 0.75 0.36 -6.15
CA LEU A 37 0.28 -0.79 -5.39
C LEU A 37 1.47 -1.69 -5.07
N ILE A 38 1.79 -1.81 -3.78
CA ILE A 38 2.91 -2.59 -3.27
C ILE A 38 2.37 -3.70 -2.38
N GLY A 39 2.68 -4.95 -2.71
CA GLY A 39 2.23 -6.12 -1.97
C GLY A 39 3.33 -7.15 -1.83
N ILE A 40 3.81 -7.41 -0.62
CA ILE A 40 4.98 -8.26 -0.38
C ILE A 40 4.59 -9.43 0.53
N ASP A 41 4.65 -10.65 0.00
CA ASP A 41 4.45 -11.89 0.78
C ASP A 41 5.77 -12.59 1.08
N LYS A 42 6.69 -12.61 0.11
CA LYS A 42 7.93 -13.38 0.15
C LYS A 42 9.06 -12.59 0.81
N TYR A 43 9.21 -12.72 2.13
CA TYR A 43 10.40 -12.27 2.85
C TYR A 43 11.30 -13.47 3.16
N ASP A 44 12.62 -13.28 3.13
CA ASP A 44 13.61 -14.32 3.47
C ASP A 44 13.44 -14.79 4.93
N GLY A 45 12.99 -13.89 5.82
CA GLY A 45 12.52 -14.19 7.16
C GLY A 45 11.07 -13.79 7.36
N TYR A 46 10.28 -14.61 8.08
CA TYR A 46 8.88 -14.33 8.44
C TYR A 46 7.89 -14.15 7.26
N PRO A 47 7.81 -15.08 6.29
CA PRO A 47 6.96 -14.91 5.12
C PRO A 47 5.48 -14.64 5.46
N LEU A 48 4.90 -13.68 4.76
CA LEU A 48 3.50 -13.31 4.85
C LEU A 48 2.65 -14.06 3.82
N ARG A 49 1.33 -13.92 3.96
CA ARG A 49 0.37 -14.42 2.97
C ARG A 49 -0.73 -13.39 2.78
N GLY A 50 -1.04 -13.11 1.52
CA GLY A 50 -2.19 -12.32 1.13
C GLY A 50 -1.91 -10.86 0.86
N CYS A 51 -0.70 -10.36 1.07
CA CYS A 51 -0.34 -8.98 0.73
C CYS A 51 -0.36 -8.77 -0.79
N VAL A 52 0.13 -9.76 -1.56
CA VAL A 52 0.06 -9.76 -3.03
C VAL A 52 -1.39 -9.87 -3.49
N SER A 53 -2.19 -10.74 -2.85
CA SER A 53 -3.62 -10.88 -3.11
C SER A 53 -4.37 -9.57 -2.87
N ASP A 54 -4.05 -8.87 -1.79
CA ASP A 54 -4.64 -7.59 -1.42
C ASP A 54 -4.31 -6.51 -2.45
N ALA A 55 -3.05 -6.36 -2.84
CA ALA A 55 -2.64 -5.42 -3.88
C ALA A 55 -3.40 -5.66 -5.19
N ARG A 56 -3.58 -6.92 -5.59
CA ARG A 56 -4.37 -7.30 -6.79
C ARG A 56 -5.86 -7.01 -6.64
N LEU A 57 -6.43 -7.12 -5.43
CA LEU A 57 -7.83 -6.78 -5.19
C LEU A 57 -8.06 -5.27 -5.23
N ILE A 58 -7.10 -4.47 -4.76
CA ILE A 58 -7.11 -3.02 -4.87
C ILE A 58 -6.90 -2.59 -6.33
N GLU A 59 -5.98 -3.23 -7.08
CA GLU A 59 -5.83 -3.04 -8.54
C GLU A 59 -7.17 -3.23 -9.23
N LYS A 60 -7.83 -4.37 -8.97
CA LYS A 60 -9.13 -4.69 -9.55
C LYS A 60 -10.18 -3.63 -9.20
N TYR A 61 -10.19 -3.11 -7.96
CA TYR A 61 -11.10 -2.04 -7.59
C TYR A 61 -10.87 -0.77 -8.41
N PHE A 62 -9.62 -0.33 -8.56
CA PHE A 62 -9.34 0.86 -9.35
C PHE A 62 -9.65 0.66 -10.84
N VAL A 63 -9.40 -0.51 -11.41
CA VAL A 63 -9.71 -0.80 -12.81
C VAL A 63 -11.21 -0.96 -13.04
N ASP A 64 -11.87 -1.84 -12.29
CA ASP A 64 -13.24 -2.27 -12.59
C ASP A 64 -14.30 -1.33 -11.98
N ASP A 65 -14.08 -0.87 -10.73
CA ASP A 65 -15.06 -0.07 -10.00
C ASP A 65 -14.85 1.45 -10.19
N VAL A 66 -13.59 1.91 -10.28
CA VAL A 66 -13.26 3.33 -10.49
C VAL A 66 -13.07 3.67 -11.98
N GLY A 67 -12.54 2.73 -12.77
CA GLY A 67 -12.28 2.92 -14.20
C GLY A 67 -10.91 3.52 -14.52
N VAL A 68 -9.93 3.39 -13.61
CA VAL A 68 -8.58 3.91 -13.80
C VAL A 68 -7.87 3.11 -14.91
N PRO A 69 -7.29 3.76 -15.93
CA PRO A 69 -6.49 3.10 -16.96
C PRO A 69 -5.30 2.34 -16.36
N LYS A 70 -5.02 1.14 -16.88
CA LYS A 70 -3.93 0.30 -16.37
C LYS A 70 -2.55 0.95 -16.46
N ASP A 71 -2.31 1.80 -17.45
CA ASP A 71 -1.07 2.56 -17.63
C ASP A 71 -0.86 3.65 -16.57
N ARG A 72 -1.86 3.89 -15.71
CA ARG A 72 -1.77 4.76 -14.53
C ARG A 72 -1.74 4.00 -13.21
N ILE A 73 -1.59 2.68 -13.28
CA ILE A 73 -1.45 1.80 -12.11
C ILE A 73 -0.08 1.12 -12.20
N GLN A 74 0.75 1.35 -11.19
CA GLN A 74 2.05 0.71 -11.05
C GLN A 74 1.99 -0.33 -9.93
N LEU A 75 2.66 -1.47 -10.14
CA LEU A 75 2.61 -2.62 -9.24
C LEU A 75 4.02 -3.09 -8.88
N LEU A 76 4.28 -3.26 -7.59
CA LEU A 76 5.44 -3.97 -7.07
C LEU A 76 4.97 -5.13 -6.20
N LEU A 77 5.26 -6.37 -6.59
CA LEU A 77 4.71 -7.57 -5.98
C LEU A 77 5.82 -8.54 -5.58
N GLY A 78 5.89 -8.85 -4.29
CA GLY A 78 6.86 -9.78 -3.73
C GLY A 78 6.26 -11.16 -3.59
N SER A 79 6.28 -11.94 -4.66
CA SER A 79 5.80 -13.33 -4.72
C SER A 79 6.85 -14.26 -5.32
N GLU A 80 6.56 -15.56 -5.38
CA GLU A 80 7.42 -16.52 -6.08
C GLU A 80 7.56 -16.21 -7.59
N ASP A 81 6.55 -15.57 -8.19
CA ASP A 81 6.54 -15.22 -9.62
C ASP A 81 7.44 -14.02 -9.95
N HIS A 82 7.73 -13.18 -8.95
CA HIS A 82 8.49 -11.95 -9.04
C HIS A 82 9.63 -11.98 -8.03
N ALA A 83 10.50 -12.98 -8.16
CA ALA A 83 11.57 -13.25 -7.18
C ALA A 83 12.94 -12.68 -7.58
N SER A 84 13.08 -12.12 -8.78
CA SER A 84 14.37 -11.60 -9.28
C SER A 84 14.48 -10.10 -9.06
N PRO A 85 15.61 -9.58 -8.53
CA PRO A 85 15.88 -8.15 -8.46
C PRO A 85 15.84 -7.43 -9.81
N ASP A 86 16.07 -8.13 -10.92
CA ASP A 86 15.99 -7.57 -12.27
C ASP A 86 14.54 -7.41 -12.79
N ASP A 87 13.54 -7.95 -12.09
CA ASP A 87 12.14 -7.79 -12.44
C ASP A 87 11.66 -6.38 -12.08
N PRO A 88 11.12 -5.58 -13.02
CA PRO A 88 10.57 -4.26 -12.73
C PRO A 88 9.45 -4.24 -11.68
N MET A 89 8.80 -5.39 -11.44
CA MET A 89 7.79 -5.56 -10.41
C MET A 89 8.35 -6.02 -9.06
N TYR A 90 9.66 -6.28 -8.94
CA TYR A 90 10.28 -6.69 -7.69
C TYR A 90 10.25 -5.54 -6.68
N PRO A 91 9.66 -5.71 -5.47
CA PRO A 91 9.53 -4.61 -4.50
C PRO A 91 10.81 -4.40 -3.67
N SER A 92 11.96 -4.23 -4.34
CA SER A 92 13.20 -3.81 -3.69
C SER A 92 13.06 -2.42 -3.10
N ARG A 93 13.95 -2.09 -2.17
CA ARG A 93 14.04 -0.73 -1.62
C ARG A 93 14.13 0.31 -2.73
N THR A 94 15.04 0.09 -3.68
CA THR A 94 15.28 0.99 -4.81
C THR A 94 14.05 1.12 -5.70
N HIS A 95 13.41 0.02 -6.08
CA HIS A 95 12.21 0.08 -6.92
C HIS A 95 11.05 0.80 -6.23
N ILE A 96 10.85 0.58 -4.92
CA ILE A 96 9.83 1.30 -4.15
C ILE A 96 10.14 2.80 -4.14
N THR A 97 11.35 3.21 -3.77
CA THR A 97 11.71 4.63 -3.69
C THR A 97 11.69 5.31 -5.04
N ASP A 98 12.21 4.67 -6.09
CA ASP A 98 12.22 5.21 -7.45
C ASP A 98 10.79 5.38 -7.99
N MET A 99 9.92 4.40 -7.74
CA MET A 99 8.52 4.48 -8.13
C MET A 99 7.80 5.65 -7.45
N LEU A 100 7.99 5.83 -6.13
CA LEU A 100 7.39 6.95 -5.40
C LEU A 100 7.96 8.30 -5.86
N HIS A 101 9.27 8.41 -6.05
CA HIS A 101 9.91 9.62 -6.57
C HIS A 101 9.46 9.96 -7.99
N SER A 102 9.22 8.94 -8.83
CA SER A 102 8.73 9.15 -10.20
C SER A 102 7.39 9.92 -10.23
N LEU A 103 6.56 9.82 -9.18
CA LEU A 103 5.28 10.53 -9.10
C LEU A 103 5.48 12.06 -9.08
N ALA A 104 6.52 12.56 -8.40
CA ALA A 104 6.81 13.99 -8.33
C ALA A 104 7.29 14.54 -9.68
N THR A 105 7.96 13.72 -10.49
CA THR A 105 8.60 14.13 -11.76
C THR A 105 7.80 13.76 -13.00
N ASN A 106 6.81 12.89 -12.89
CA ASN A 106 5.98 12.46 -14.01
C ASN A 106 5.12 13.60 -14.57
N ASP A 107 5.37 13.99 -15.80
CA ASP A 107 4.74 15.10 -16.53
C ASP A 107 3.27 14.83 -16.88
N LYS A 108 2.84 13.56 -16.88
CA LYS A 108 1.45 13.16 -17.10
C LYS A 108 0.57 13.31 -15.85
N ILE A 109 1.17 13.50 -14.67
CA ILE A 109 0.44 13.76 -13.43
C ILE A 109 0.22 15.26 -13.32
N GLU A 110 -1.04 15.69 -13.44
CA GLU A 110 -1.42 17.09 -13.32
C GLU A 110 -1.59 17.50 -11.85
N TYR A 111 -1.42 18.80 -11.59
CA TYR A 111 -1.66 19.34 -10.25
C TYR A 111 -3.13 19.12 -9.84
N GLY A 112 -3.33 18.53 -8.66
CA GLY A 112 -4.64 18.18 -8.11
C GLY A 112 -5.19 16.83 -8.57
N ASP A 113 -4.44 16.03 -9.35
CA ASP A 113 -4.79 14.62 -9.58
C ASP A 113 -4.73 13.83 -8.26
N ASN A 114 -5.58 12.80 -8.16
CA ASN A 114 -5.57 11.88 -7.03
C ASN A 114 -4.40 10.91 -7.17
N ILE A 115 -3.51 10.89 -6.19
CA ILE A 115 -2.43 9.92 -6.08
C ILE A 115 -2.79 8.96 -4.95
N VAL A 116 -2.85 7.66 -5.24
CA VAL A 116 -3.14 6.63 -4.24
C VAL A 116 -1.96 5.68 -4.15
N ILE A 117 -1.38 5.55 -2.96
CA ILE A 117 -0.29 4.63 -2.67
C ILE A 117 -0.84 3.60 -1.69
N TYR A 118 -0.81 2.32 -2.07
CA TYR A 118 -1.19 1.20 -1.20
C TYR A 118 0.03 0.36 -0.91
N TYR A 119 0.25 0.06 0.37
CA TYR A 119 1.29 -0.84 0.82
C TYR A 119 0.69 -1.95 1.69
N ALA A 120 1.01 -3.20 1.36
CA ALA A 120 0.78 -4.37 2.21
C ALA A 120 2.08 -5.17 2.31
N GLY A 121 2.57 -5.35 3.53
CA GLY A 121 3.85 -5.99 3.80
C GLY A 121 4.20 -5.87 5.28
N HIS A 122 5.44 -6.17 5.64
CA HIS A 122 5.91 -5.92 6.99
C HIS A 122 6.12 -4.43 7.24
N GLY A 123 5.78 -3.99 8.45
CA GLY A 123 6.38 -2.80 9.06
C GLY A 123 7.32 -3.20 10.20
N SER A 124 8.27 -2.33 10.48
CA SER A 124 9.24 -2.46 11.58
C SER A 124 9.28 -1.17 12.39
N CYS A 125 9.97 -1.20 13.52
CA CYS A 125 10.09 -0.08 14.45
C CYS A 125 11.49 -0.11 15.08
N TYR A 126 12.12 1.05 15.19
CA TYR A 126 13.48 1.25 15.69
C TYR A 126 13.46 2.27 16.83
N SER A 127 14.22 2.04 17.90
CA SER A 127 14.42 3.03 18.99
C SER A 127 15.81 3.66 18.92
N TYR A 128 15.92 4.92 19.32
CA TYR A 128 17.23 5.59 19.47
C TYR A 128 18.03 5.10 20.67
N HIS A 129 17.34 4.54 21.68
CA HIS A 129 17.92 4.06 22.92
C HIS A 129 17.68 2.56 23.02
N GLU A 130 18.67 1.74 22.68
CA GLU A 130 18.66 0.31 22.98
C GLU A 130 19.28 0.01 24.37
N ASP A 131 20.04 0.97 24.94
CA ASP A 131 20.94 0.75 26.10
C ASP A 131 20.59 1.53 27.38
N ASP A 132 19.58 2.42 27.39
CA ASP A 132 19.25 3.22 28.57
C ASP A 132 18.04 2.63 29.33
N GLU A 133 18.28 2.11 30.55
CA GLU A 133 17.27 1.54 31.48
C GLU A 133 16.32 2.59 32.11
N ASP A 134 16.27 3.82 31.60
CA ASP A 134 15.46 4.89 32.17
C ASP A 134 14.02 4.83 31.62
N GLU A 135 13.15 4.12 32.35
CA GLU A 135 11.72 3.93 32.09
C GLU A 135 10.87 5.23 31.98
N ASP A 136 11.46 6.41 32.26
CA ASP A 136 10.75 7.69 32.36
C ASP A 136 10.86 8.60 31.11
N GLU A 137 11.70 8.27 30.12
CA GLU A 137 11.74 9.02 28.85
C GLU A 137 10.78 8.43 27.82
N THR A 138 9.93 9.26 27.21
CA THR A 138 9.10 8.86 26.08
C THR A 138 10.02 8.40 24.95
N HIS A 139 10.13 7.09 24.76
CA HIS A 139 11.01 6.52 23.74
C HIS A 139 10.55 7.03 22.37
N GLU A 140 11.42 7.77 21.68
CA GLU A 140 11.18 8.20 20.30
C GLU A 140 11.45 7.02 19.38
N TYR A 141 10.39 6.51 18.76
CA TYR A 141 10.43 5.40 17.82
C TYR A 141 10.39 5.90 16.38
N ILE A 142 11.12 5.23 15.50
CA ILE A 142 11.05 5.42 14.06
C ILE A 142 10.40 4.18 13.45
N GLU A 143 9.26 4.39 12.82
CA GLU A 143 8.55 3.35 12.09
C GLU A 143 9.15 3.20 10.69
N ALA A 144 9.08 1.99 10.13
CA ALA A 144 9.59 1.73 8.79
C ALA A 144 8.71 0.75 8.01
N LEU A 145 8.74 0.87 6.68
CA LEU A 145 8.24 -0.13 5.75
C LEU A 145 9.41 -1.05 5.36
N CYS A 146 9.18 -2.36 5.33
CA CYS A 146 10.20 -3.34 4.97
C CYS A 146 10.13 -3.70 3.47
N PRO A 147 11.11 -3.31 2.64
CA PRO A 147 11.23 -3.84 1.29
C PRO A 147 11.53 -5.34 1.29
N ILE A 148 11.38 -5.99 0.14
CA ILE A 148 11.63 -7.45 0.05
C ILE A 148 13.10 -7.83 0.27
N ASP A 149 14.01 -6.92 -0.05
CA ASP A 149 15.46 -7.07 0.06
C ASP A 149 16.02 -6.46 1.37
N CYS A 150 15.15 -6.12 2.34
CA CYS A 150 15.56 -5.65 3.66
C CYS A 150 16.51 -6.66 4.34
N ASP A 151 17.51 -6.15 5.06
CA ASP A 151 18.52 -6.96 5.78
C ASP A 151 19.39 -7.87 4.88
N THR A 152 19.29 -7.73 3.55
CA THR A 152 20.22 -8.33 2.59
C THR A 152 21.34 -7.34 2.25
N SER A 153 22.32 -7.75 1.45
CA SER A 153 23.40 -6.87 1.00
C SER A 153 23.23 -6.44 -0.45
N ASP A 154 23.50 -5.16 -0.73
CA ASP A 154 23.56 -4.62 -2.08
C ASP A 154 24.78 -5.16 -2.86
N SER A 155 24.93 -4.70 -4.11
CA SER A 155 26.07 -5.09 -4.98
C SER A 155 27.46 -4.73 -4.42
N ASN A 156 27.55 -3.82 -3.44
CA ASN A 156 28.78 -3.41 -2.78
C ASN A 156 28.98 -4.10 -1.42
N GLY A 157 28.07 -5.00 -1.03
CA GLY A 157 28.10 -5.65 0.28
C GLY A 157 27.56 -4.79 1.42
N ILE A 158 26.90 -3.67 1.12
CA ILE A 158 26.31 -2.78 2.12
C ILE A 158 24.91 -3.31 2.47
N PRO A 159 24.58 -3.47 3.76
CA PRO A 159 23.24 -3.87 4.19
C PRO A 159 22.16 -2.91 3.68
N ILE A 160 21.05 -3.45 3.17
CA ILE A 160 19.91 -2.69 2.67
C ILE A 160 18.97 -2.40 3.84
N PRO A 161 18.80 -1.12 4.24
CA PRO A 161 17.91 -0.77 5.33
C PRO A 161 16.44 -0.75 4.88
N ASP A 162 15.55 -0.72 5.86
CA ASP A 162 14.14 -0.40 5.66
C ASP A 162 13.93 1.04 5.12
N ILE A 163 12.67 1.40 4.82
CA ILE A 163 12.26 2.75 4.43
C ILE A 163 11.59 3.41 5.63
N SER A 164 12.26 4.38 6.25
CA SER A 164 11.71 5.08 7.42
C SER A 164 10.47 5.91 7.10
N ASP A 165 9.62 6.13 8.09
CA ASP A 165 8.51 7.08 8.05
C ASP A 165 8.97 8.50 7.70
N ARG A 166 10.15 8.92 8.17
CA ARG A 166 10.75 10.22 7.86
C ARG A 166 11.10 10.36 6.38
N GLU A 167 11.67 9.31 5.79
CA GLU A 167 11.96 9.24 4.36
C GLU A 167 10.66 9.23 3.54
N LEU A 168 9.70 8.37 3.89
CA LEU A 168 8.41 8.30 3.21
C LEU A 168 7.68 9.65 3.26
N ASN A 169 7.60 10.29 4.43
CA ASN A 169 6.97 11.61 4.58
C ASN A 169 7.68 12.67 3.71
N SER A 170 9.00 12.66 3.66
CA SER A 170 9.77 13.58 2.81
C SER A 170 9.50 13.38 1.31
N ILE A 171 9.38 12.13 0.86
CA ILE A 171 8.98 11.80 -0.52
C ILE A 171 7.57 12.33 -0.80
N LEU A 172 6.62 12.11 0.11
CA LEU A 172 5.23 12.56 -0.03
C LEU A 172 5.14 14.10 -0.06
N SER A 173 5.93 14.81 0.74
CA SER A 173 6.04 16.27 0.67
C SER A 173 6.51 16.75 -0.70
N GLN A 174 7.51 16.09 -1.31
CA GLN A 174 7.97 16.45 -2.65
C GLN A 174 6.91 16.23 -3.72
N ILE A 175 6.18 15.12 -3.63
CA ILE A 175 5.03 14.87 -4.52
C ILE A 175 3.98 15.96 -4.31
N SER A 176 3.65 16.31 -3.06
CA SER A 176 2.65 17.34 -2.78
C SER A 176 3.03 18.73 -3.28
N GLN A 177 4.31 19.11 -3.17
CA GLN A 177 4.81 20.38 -3.69
C GLN A 177 4.64 20.51 -5.21
N THR A 178 4.76 19.40 -5.95
CA THR A 178 4.71 19.40 -7.41
C THR A 178 3.33 19.07 -7.96
N LYS A 179 2.56 18.22 -7.27
CA LYS A 179 1.28 17.63 -7.73
C LYS A 179 0.07 18.00 -6.88
N GLY A 180 0.26 18.67 -5.75
CA GLY A 180 -0.79 19.01 -4.79
C GLY A 180 -1.06 17.90 -3.76
N HIS A 181 -1.88 18.22 -2.76
CA HIS A 181 -2.08 17.43 -1.54
C HIS A 181 -3.11 16.30 -1.67
N HIS A 182 -3.64 16.01 -2.87
CA HIS A 182 -4.60 14.92 -3.11
C HIS A 182 -3.90 13.54 -3.12
N ILE A 183 -3.09 13.28 -2.10
CA ILE A 183 -2.28 12.08 -1.93
C ILE A 183 -2.89 11.26 -0.79
N THR A 184 -3.30 10.03 -1.11
CA THR A 184 -3.81 9.06 -0.13
C THR A 184 -2.83 7.93 0.01
N VAL A 185 -2.29 7.72 1.21
CA VAL A 185 -1.42 6.58 1.52
C VAL A 185 -2.20 5.59 2.36
N ILE A 186 -2.26 4.34 1.94
CA ILE A 186 -3.03 3.27 2.58
C ILE A 186 -2.02 2.22 3.05
N LEU A 187 -1.85 2.11 4.36
CA LEU A 187 -0.88 1.23 4.99
C LEU A 187 -1.57 0.04 5.64
N ASP A 188 -1.39 -1.15 5.06
CA ASP A 188 -1.88 -2.42 5.58
C ASP A 188 -0.73 -3.24 6.16
N CYS A 189 -0.05 -2.65 7.15
CA CYS A 189 1.07 -3.19 7.92
C CYS A 189 0.90 -2.85 9.42
N CYS A 190 1.71 -3.47 10.29
CA CYS A 190 1.79 -3.10 11.71
C CYS A 190 3.05 -2.27 11.95
N HIS A 191 2.97 -1.27 12.81
CA HIS A 191 4.10 -0.42 13.18
C HIS A 191 4.48 -0.57 14.66
N SER A 192 4.19 -1.73 15.26
CA SER A 192 4.08 -1.85 16.71
C SER A 192 5.38 -1.55 17.47
N GLY A 193 5.56 -0.30 17.92
CA GLY A 193 6.60 0.09 18.88
C GLY A 193 6.43 -0.59 20.24
N GLY A 194 5.25 -1.14 20.52
CA GLY A 194 4.99 -1.97 21.71
C GLY A 194 5.56 -3.40 21.65
N THR A 195 6.16 -3.82 20.53
CA THR A 195 6.74 -5.18 20.35
C THR A 195 8.26 -5.24 20.32
N SER A 196 8.97 -4.16 20.67
CA SER A 196 10.44 -4.12 20.73
C SER A 196 11.09 -5.23 21.58
N PHE A 197 10.30 -6.05 22.29
CA PHE A 197 10.75 -7.13 23.16
C PHE A 197 10.17 -8.53 22.85
N GLY A 198 9.51 -8.78 21.70
CA GLY A 198 8.85 -10.07 21.43
C GLY A 198 8.90 -10.59 19.99
N LEU A 199 8.81 -11.91 19.82
CA LEU A 199 8.65 -12.54 18.49
C LEU A 199 7.32 -12.08 17.85
N PRO A 200 7.30 -11.79 16.53
CA PRO A 200 6.10 -11.34 15.85
C PRO A 200 4.97 -12.38 15.99
N GLU A 201 3.77 -11.92 16.33
CA GLU A 201 2.61 -12.80 16.40
C GLU A 201 2.40 -13.45 15.02
N ARG A 202 2.14 -14.76 14.98
CA ARG A 202 2.03 -15.49 13.70
C ARG A 202 0.97 -14.87 12.78
N GLY A 203 1.40 -14.39 11.62
CA GLY A 203 0.53 -13.76 10.62
C GLY A 203 0.27 -12.27 10.85
N ALA A 204 0.91 -11.66 11.85
CA ALA A 204 1.01 -10.20 11.97
C ALA A 204 1.95 -9.67 10.88
N ARG A 205 1.58 -8.54 10.30
CA ARG A 205 2.35 -7.83 9.29
C ARG A 205 3.44 -6.95 9.92
N THR A 206 4.29 -7.56 10.75
CA THR A 206 5.42 -6.91 11.43
C THR A 206 6.66 -7.79 11.39
N ALA A 207 7.83 -7.17 11.23
CA ALA A 207 9.13 -7.81 11.31
C ALA A 207 9.96 -7.17 12.44
N PRO A 208 10.88 -7.92 13.08
CA PRO A 208 11.90 -7.33 13.93
C PRO A 208 12.75 -6.30 13.16
N GLN A 209 13.42 -5.42 13.89
CA GLN A 209 14.45 -4.56 13.30
C GLN A 209 15.51 -5.37 12.53
N THR A 210 16.06 -4.75 11.49
CA THR A 210 17.13 -5.36 10.70
C THR A 210 18.35 -5.68 11.56
N ARG A 211 19.09 -6.74 11.22
CA ARG A 211 20.24 -7.21 12.00
C ARG A 211 21.54 -6.58 11.57
N HIS A 212 21.66 -6.25 10.28
CA HIS A 212 22.89 -5.78 9.67
C HIS A 212 22.86 -4.28 9.35
N ALA A 213 21.68 -3.72 9.06
CA ALA A 213 21.50 -2.29 8.88
C ALA A 213 21.06 -1.63 10.20
N THR A 214 21.67 -0.50 10.55
CA THR A 214 21.30 0.25 11.76
C THR A 214 20.25 1.32 11.46
N LEU A 215 19.66 1.90 12.52
CA LEU A 215 18.80 3.09 12.41
C LEU A 215 19.53 4.24 11.70
N ASP A 216 20.80 4.46 12.03
CA ASP A 216 21.63 5.48 11.41
C ASP A 216 21.85 5.20 9.91
N ASP A 217 22.10 3.94 9.53
CA ASP A 217 22.22 3.55 8.12
C ASP A 217 20.92 3.81 7.34
N MET A 218 19.77 3.48 7.95
CA MET A 218 18.45 3.72 7.37
C MET A 218 18.22 5.21 7.11
N LEU A 219 18.43 6.04 8.13
CA LEU A 219 18.23 7.49 8.03
C LEU A 219 19.26 8.15 7.09
N LEU A 220 20.50 7.68 7.09
CA LEU A 220 21.54 8.18 6.19
C LEU A 220 21.26 7.79 4.73
N SER A 221 20.74 6.59 4.49
CA SER A 221 20.30 6.14 3.17
C SER A 221 19.20 7.04 2.62
N GLY A 222 18.13 7.26 3.40
CA GLY A 222 17.06 8.19 3.02
C GLY A 222 17.56 9.62 2.85
N HIS A 223 18.46 10.10 3.71
CA HIS A 223 19.05 11.43 3.57
C HIS A 223 19.84 11.58 2.26
N ASN A 224 20.68 10.60 1.93
CA ASN A 224 21.48 10.63 0.70
C ASN A 224 20.64 10.60 -0.56
N LEU A 225 19.51 9.88 -0.53
CA LEU A 225 18.53 9.89 -1.61
C LEU A 225 17.87 11.27 -1.76
N LEU A 226 17.57 11.94 -0.65
CA LEU A 226 16.71 13.13 -0.63
C LEU A 226 17.47 14.48 -0.66
N LYS A 227 18.76 14.51 -0.31
CA LYS A 227 19.53 15.74 -0.07
C LYS A 227 19.59 16.72 -1.24
N ASP A 228 19.53 16.22 -2.46
CA ASP A 228 19.68 17.05 -3.67
C ASP A 228 18.34 17.63 -4.16
N TYR A 229 17.23 17.30 -3.50
CA TYR A 229 15.91 17.77 -3.89
C TYR A 229 15.62 19.19 -3.38
N PRO A 230 15.01 20.06 -4.22
CA PRO A 230 14.59 21.39 -3.79
C PRO A 230 13.61 21.32 -2.61
N GLY A 231 13.84 22.14 -1.58
CA GLY A 231 12.95 22.22 -0.41
C GLY A 231 13.06 21.03 0.55
N TYR A 232 14.03 20.14 0.37
CA TYR A 232 14.27 19.04 1.30
C TYR A 232 14.68 19.55 2.69
N ARG A 233 13.93 19.10 3.71
CA ARG A 233 14.32 19.23 5.13
C ARG A 233 14.98 17.93 5.56
N SER A 234 16.18 18.02 6.13
CA SER A 234 16.93 16.83 6.53
C SER A 234 16.14 15.94 7.49
N ILE A 235 16.02 14.66 7.16
CA ILE A 235 15.40 13.64 8.04
C ILE A 235 16.27 13.30 9.25
N LEU A 236 17.55 13.72 9.22
CA LEU A 236 18.51 13.62 10.33
C LEU A 236 18.36 14.76 11.35
N ALA A 237 17.50 15.74 11.08
CA ALA A 237 17.34 16.89 11.97
C ALA A 237 16.69 16.46 13.29
N LYS A 238 17.22 16.95 14.42
CA LYS A 238 16.69 16.66 15.76
C LYS A 238 15.29 17.23 15.97
N ASP A 239 14.99 18.34 15.30
CA ASP A 239 13.70 19.01 15.33
C ASP A 239 12.79 18.55 14.16
N TRP A 240 13.14 17.44 13.49
CA TRP A 240 12.34 16.90 12.42
C TRP A 240 10.91 16.65 12.89
N GLY A 241 9.94 16.97 12.03
CA GLY A 241 8.53 16.67 12.26
C GLY A 241 7.85 16.42 10.93
N PRO A 242 6.81 15.58 10.91
CA PRO A 242 6.15 15.20 9.67
C PRO A 242 5.42 16.40 9.05
N ASP A 243 5.48 16.50 7.74
CA ASP A 243 4.56 17.33 6.97
C ASP A 243 3.17 16.67 7.00
N MET A 244 2.25 17.28 7.74
CA MET A 244 0.87 16.80 7.85
C MET A 244 -0.05 17.39 6.79
N ASP A 245 0.45 18.32 5.96
CA ASP A 245 -0.30 18.96 4.88
C ASP A 245 -0.12 18.24 3.54
N SER A 246 0.90 17.38 3.41
CA SER A 246 1.24 16.73 2.14
C SER A 246 0.23 15.68 1.69
N ASN A 247 -0.32 14.91 2.62
CA ASN A 247 -1.11 13.71 2.33
C ASN A 247 -2.05 13.32 3.47
N VAL A 248 -2.96 12.40 3.18
CA VAL A 248 -3.75 11.68 4.19
C VAL A 248 -3.30 10.22 4.24
N VAL A 249 -2.98 9.74 5.43
CA VAL A 249 -2.64 8.32 5.69
C VAL A 249 -3.88 7.61 6.25
N LEU A 250 -4.19 6.43 5.69
CA LEU A 250 -5.13 5.46 6.24
C LEU A 250 -4.35 4.23 6.70
N ALA A 251 -4.15 4.09 7.99
CA ALA A 251 -3.40 2.97 8.56
C ALA A 251 -4.36 1.90 9.12
N ALA A 252 -3.95 0.63 8.96
CA ALA A 252 -4.74 -0.52 9.39
C ALA A 252 -4.93 -0.58 10.90
N CYS A 253 -3.92 -0.17 11.67
CA CYS A 253 -3.81 -0.33 13.12
C CYS A 253 -3.18 0.90 13.76
N ARG A 254 -3.36 1.02 15.08
CA ARG A 254 -2.55 1.90 15.95
C ARG A 254 -1.20 1.26 16.27
N ASP A 255 -0.31 2.06 16.86
CA ASP A 255 1.09 1.78 17.16
C ASP A 255 1.32 0.64 18.19
N TYR A 256 0.24 0.07 18.72
CA TYR A 256 0.24 -1.07 19.67
C TYR A 256 -0.63 -2.25 19.20
N GLU A 257 -1.10 -2.23 17.94
CA GLU A 257 -2.03 -3.19 17.34
C GLU A 257 -1.42 -3.89 16.12
N PHE A 258 -2.01 -5.02 15.69
CA PHE A 258 -1.48 -5.86 14.61
C PHE A 258 -2.44 -5.98 13.42
N ALA A 259 -1.99 -5.53 12.26
CA ALA A 259 -2.61 -5.83 10.99
C ALA A 259 -2.40 -7.31 10.66
N LYS A 260 -3.49 -8.02 10.35
CA LYS A 260 -3.49 -9.46 10.11
C LYS A 260 -4.19 -9.82 8.81
N ALA A 261 -3.74 -10.93 8.20
CA ALA A 261 -4.46 -11.58 7.12
C ALA A 261 -5.38 -12.69 7.66
N LYS A 262 -6.54 -12.88 7.02
CA LYS A 262 -7.49 -13.94 7.33
C LYS A 262 -7.67 -14.87 6.13
N LYS A 263 -7.74 -16.17 6.40
CA LYS A 263 -8.10 -17.17 5.39
C LYS A 263 -9.55 -16.97 4.95
N MET A 264 -9.77 -16.84 3.65
CA MET A 264 -11.09 -16.66 3.07
C MET A 264 -11.88 -17.97 3.06
N LYS A 265 -13.19 -17.91 3.34
CA LYS A 265 -14.08 -19.08 3.24
C LYS A 265 -14.37 -19.36 1.76
N GLY A 266 -14.16 -20.59 1.31
CA GLY A 266 -14.53 -21.06 -0.04
C GLY A 266 -13.49 -20.84 -1.14
N GLY A 267 -12.33 -20.25 -0.83
CA GLY A 267 -11.16 -20.23 -1.72
C GLY A 267 -10.08 -21.14 -1.13
N ASP A 268 -9.62 -22.12 -1.88
CA ASP A 268 -8.55 -23.01 -1.43
C ASP A 268 -7.28 -22.21 -1.12
N GLY A 269 -7.02 -21.97 0.17
CA GLY A 269 -5.77 -21.37 0.64
C GLY A 269 -5.61 -19.86 0.45
N VAL A 270 -6.64 -19.12 0.01
CA VAL A 270 -6.53 -17.66 -0.21
C VAL A 270 -6.58 -16.90 1.13
N TYR A 271 -5.60 -16.03 1.36
CA TYR A 271 -5.50 -15.13 2.52
C TYR A 271 -5.59 -13.69 2.03
N ASN A 272 -6.29 -12.85 2.78
CA ASN A 272 -6.41 -11.43 2.51
C ASN A 272 -6.37 -10.62 3.82
N GLY A 273 -5.90 -9.39 3.78
CA GLY A 273 -5.87 -8.45 4.90
C GLY A 273 -7.26 -8.14 5.45
N VAL A 274 -7.40 -8.14 6.77
CA VAL A 274 -8.66 -7.74 7.44
C VAL A 274 -8.98 -6.28 7.15
N PHE A 275 -7.95 -5.41 7.14
CA PHE A 275 -8.08 -4.00 6.79
C PHE A 275 -8.60 -3.84 5.37
N MET A 276 -7.85 -4.37 4.40
CA MET A 276 -8.15 -4.26 2.98
C MET A 276 -9.58 -4.71 2.67
N HIS A 277 -10.02 -5.84 3.22
CA HIS A 277 -11.38 -6.31 3.01
C HIS A 277 -12.44 -5.33 3.49
N SER A 278 -12.25 -4.79 4.69
CA SER A 278 -13.19 -3.82 5.25
C SER A 278 -13.18 -2.52 4.44
N LEU A 279 -11.99 -2.08 4.03
CA LEU A 279 -11.79 -0.91 3.19
C LEU A 279 -12.51 -1.05 1.85
N LEU A 280 -12.31 -2.15 1.11
CA LEU A 280 -13.00 -2.38 -0.17
C LEU A 280 -14.51 -2.48 0.01
N ARG A 281 -14.99 -3.13 1.07
CA ARG A 281 -16.43 -3.21 1.37
C ARG A 281 -17.00 -1.82 1.62
N ALA A 282 -16.30 -0.99 2.37
CA ALA A 282 -16.68 0.40 2.59
C ALA A 282 -16.67 1.16 1.24
N LEU A 283 -15.56 1.18 0.51
CA LEU A 283 -15.40 1.91 -0.75
C LEU A 283 -16.38 1.52 -1.88
N ARG A 284 -16.92 0.30 -1.86
CA ARG A 284 -17.92 -0.19 -2.82
C ARG A 284 -19.37 0.08 -2.43
N SER A 285 -19.63 0.47 -1.19
CA SER A 285 -21.01 0.76 -0.76
C SER A 285 -21.50 2.12 -1.28
N ASP A 286 -22.83 2.27 -1.43
CA ASP A 286 -23.49 3.38 -2.14
C ASP A 286 -23.33 4.79 -1.52
N TRP A 287 -22.48 4.98 -0.51
CA TRP A 287 -22.33 6.24 0.21
C TRP A 287 -21.59 7.34 -0.55
N LYS A 288 -21.01 7.07 -1.73
CA LYS A 288 -20.30 8.08 -2.54
C LYS A 288 -21.13 9.36 -2.76
N LYS A 289 -22.47 9.26 -2.65
CA LYS A 289 -23.43 10.36 -2.77
C LYS A 289 -23.50 11.32 -1.56
N GLU A 290 -22.91 10.99 -0.41
CA GLU A 290 -23.08 11.75 0.86
C GLU A 290 -21.88 12.62 1.29
N GLY A 291 -20.86 12.81 0.45
CA GLY A 291 -19.70 13.63 0.83
C GLY A 291 -18.89 13.02 1.99
N MET A 292 -18.52 11.76 1.84
CA MET A 292 -17.67 11.03 2.77
C MET A 292 -16.27 11.63 2.82
N THR A 293 -15.72 11.67 4.02
CA THR A 293 -14.37 12.14 4.31
C THR A 293 -13.47 10.97 4.75
N TYR A 294 -12.16 11.14 4.76
CA TYR A 294 -11.24 10.10 5.22
C TYR A 294 -11.52 9.68 6.67
N SER A 295 -11.72 10.65 7.57
CA SER A 295 -12.13 10.39 8.96
C SER A 295 -13.41 9.56 9.03
N LYS A 296 -14.44 9.91 8.25
CA LYS A 296 -15.72 9.17 8.26
C LYS A 296 -15.59 7.76 7.69
N LEU A 297 -14.74 7.57 6.66
CA LEU A 297 -14.47 6.26 6.09
C LEU A 297 -13.90 5.32 7.16
N VAL A 298 -12.87 5.77 7.89
CA VAL A 298 -12.21 4.99 8.95
C VAL A 298 -13.19 4.58 10.05
N HIS A 299 -14.10 5.46 10.45
CA HIS A 299 -15.13 5.13 11.45
C HIS A 299 -16.08 4.00 11.01
N ARG A 300 -16.19 3.72 9.71
CA ARG A 300 -17.02 2.64 9.16
C ARG A 300 -16.27 1.33 8.91
N LEU A 301 -14.95 1.34 9.03
CA LEU A 301 -14.16 0.13 8.90
C LEU A 301 -14.40 -0.77 10.13
N ASP A 302 -14.33 -2.07 9.90
CA ASP A 302 -14.46 -3.06 10.95
C ASP A 302 -13.33 -2.87 11.96
N LYS A 303 -13.71 -2.71 13.22
CA LYS A 303 -12.78 -2.70 14.34
C LYS A 303 -12.71 -4.10 14.92
N SER A 304 -11.51 -4.54 15.26
CA SER A 304 -11.31 -5.78 16.00
C SER A 304 -10.45 -5.50 17.23
N ILE A 305 -10.38 -6.48 18.14
CA ILE A 305 -9.53 -6.40 19.34
C ILE A 305 -8.03 -6.22 19.04
N HIS A 306 -7.60 -6.47 17.79
CA HIS A 306 -6.21 -6.37 17.38
C HIS A 306 -5.97 -5.28 16.34
N GLN A 307 -7.03 -4.58 15.90
CA GLN A 307 -6.95 -3.75 14.71
C GLN A 307 -8.03 -2.66 14.73
N THR A 308 -7.57 -1.43 14.95
CA THR A 308 -8.35 -0.19 14.92
C THR A 308 -7.79 0.71 13.83
N PRO A 309 -8.46 0.79 12.66
CA PRO A 309 -8.04 1.69 11.62
C PRO A 309 -8.04 3.15 12.05
N LEU A 310 -7.14 3.95 11.49
CA LEU A 310 -7.01 5.38 11.75
C LEU A 310 -6.77 6.17 10.46
N ALA A 311 -7.17 7.44 10.48
CA ALA A 311 -6.79 8.44 9.49
C ALA A 311 -5.85 9.45 10.15
N ALA A 312 -4.86 9.93 9.42
CA ALA A 312 -3.95 10.98 9.86
C ALA A 312 -3.61 11.93 8.71
N GLY A 313 -3.38 13.21 9.02
CA GLY A 313 -3.13 14.29 8.06
C GLY A 313 -4.10 15.46 8.25
N ARG A 314 -3.68 16.69 7.91
CA ARG A 314 -4.51 17.90 8.09
C ARG A 314 -5.78 17.86 7.24
N HIS A 315 -5.73 17.17 6.11
CA HIS A 315 -6.84 17.03 5.16
C HIS A 315 -7.75 15.81 5.42
N GLN A 316 -7.63 15.15 6.58
CA GLN A 316 -8.43 13.93 6.87
C GLN A 316 -9.96 14.16 6.91
N ASP A 317 -10.40 15.39 7.17
CA ASP A 317 -11.82 15.75 7.18
C ASP A 317 -12.31 16.25 5.80
N GLU A 318 -11.45 16.22 4.78
CA GLU A 318 -11.83 16.49 3.40
C GLU A 318 -12.43 15.25 2.74
N ARG A 319 -13.11 15.47 1.60
CA ARG A 319 -13.77 14.38 0.87
C ARG A 319 -12.72 13.40 0.34
N ILE A 320 -13.05 12.12 0.42
CA ILE A 320 -12.20 11.07 -0.15
C ILE A 320 -12.20 11.15 -1.69
N TRP A 321 -11.03 11.53 -2.20
CA TRP A 321 -10.73 11.76 -3.61
C TRP A 321 -11.60 12.82 -4.27
N PHE A 322 -11.02 13.50 -5.26
CA PHE A 322 -11.75 14.46 -6.05
C PHE A 322 -12.91 13.77 -6.78
N GLN A 323 -14.13 14.19 -6.45
CA GLN A 323 -15.35 13.85 -7.18
C GLN A 323 -15.96 15.17 -7.68
N GLN A 324 -15.95 15.36 -9.00
CA GLN A 324 -16.69 16.42 -9.67
C GLN A 324 -18.20 16.20 -9.50
#